data_AF-A0A7K0V6P8-F1
#
_entry.id   AF-A0A7K0V6P8-F1
#
_cell.length_a   1.000
_cell.length_b   1.000
_cell.length_c   1.000
_cell.angle_alpha   90.00
_cell.angle_beta   90.00
_cell.angle_gamma   90.00
#
_symmetry.space_group_name_H-M   'P 1'
#
loop_
_entity.id
_entity.type
_entity.pdbx_description
1 polymer ?
#
loop_
_entity_poly.entity_id
_entity_poly.type
_entity_poly.pdbx_seq_one_letter_code
_entity_poly.pdbx_strand_id
1 'polypeptide(L)'
;MRPISDLQRRVEPFQVISDYVPAGDQPEAIEEIVRRIEKGEQDIVLLGATGTGKSATTAWLIERLQRPTLVIAPNKTLAAQLVNEFRELMPNNAVEYFVSYYDYYQPEAYVPQTDTFIEKDSSVNDEVERLRHSATNSLLTRRDVIVVATVSCIYGLGTPQEYVDRMVRLKVGDEIDRNQLLRKFVDIQYKRNDMAFERGTFRVRGDTVEIIPMYEELALRIEMFGDEIERITTLHPLTGEIIRDETEMYVFPA
;
A
#
# COMPACT_ATOMS: atom_id res chain seq x y z
N MET A 1 -12.10 -0.73 13.64
CA MET A 1 -13.41 -0.28 13.12
C MET A 1 -13.19 0.17 11.68
N ARG A 2 -14.10 -0.11 10.74
CA ARG A 2 -13.94 0.40 9.36
C ARG A 2 -14.05 1.93 9.39
N PRO A 3 -13.24 2.67 8.61
CA PRO A 3 -13.40 4.11 8.52
C PRO A 3 -14.78 4.42 7.93
N ILE A 4 -15.46 5.41 8.51
CA ILE A 4 -16.66 6.01 7.97
C ILE A 4 -16.20 7.02 6.95
N SER A 5 -16.36 6.69 5.67
CA SER A 5 -16.11 7.63 4.57
C SER A 5 -16.97 7.28 3.37
N ASP A 6 -17.06 8.21 2.44
CA ASP A 6 -17.65 8.00 1.11
C ASP A 6 -16.69 7.31 0.14
N LEU A 7 -15.46 6.98 0.58
CA LEU A 7 -14.47 6.25 -0.21
C LEU A 7 -14.99 4.86 -0.56
N GLN A 8 -15.34 4.68 -1.83
CA GLN A 8 -15.75 3.39 -2.35
C GLN A 8 -14.52 2.60 -2.78
N ARG A 9 -14.35 1.41 -2.20
CA ARG A 9 -13.31 0.49 -2.65
C ARG A 9 -13.64 -0.04 -4.03
N ARG A 10 -12.66 -0.03 -4.91
CA ARG A 10 -12.70 -0.81 -6.14
C ARG A 10 -12.78 -2.29 -5.77
N VAL A 11 -13.72 -2.99 -6.39
CA VAL A 11 -13.91 -4.43 -6.20
C VAL A 11 -13.53 -5.12 -7.49
N GLU A 12 -12.29 -5.58 -7.56
CA GLU A 12 -11.84 -6.53 -8.57
C GLU A 12 -11.79 -7.92 -7.94
N PRO A 13 -11.98 -8.99 -8.73
CA PRO A 13 -11.76 -10.35 -8.24
C PRO A 13 -10.27 -10.64 -8.08
N PHE A 14 -9.91 -11.44 -7.06
CA PHE A 14 -8.63 -12.12 -7.07
C PHE A 14 -8.58 -13.11 -8.23
N GLN A 15 -7.48 -13.10 -8.97
CA GLN A 15 -7.28 -13.98 -10.13
C GLN A 15 -5.85 -14.51 -10.14
N VAL A 16 -5.70 -15.84 -10.11
CA VAL A 16 -4.41 -16.49 -10.33
C VAL A 16 -4.17 -16.63 -11.84
N ILE A 17 -3.03 -16.14 -12.31
CA ILE A 17 -2.54 -16.31 -13.67
C ILE A 17 -1.29 -17.17 -13.60
N SER A 18 -1.41 -18.43 -14.02
CA SER A 18 -0.31 -19.40 -13.98
C SER A 18 -0.50 -20.47 -15.05
N ASP A 19 0.60 -21.00 -15.57
CA ASP A 19 0.60 -22.21 -16.41
C ASP A 19 0.36 -23.49 -15.58
N TYR A 20 0.49 -23.39 -14.25
CA TYR A 20 0.27 -24.49 -13.32
C TYR A 20 -1.19 -24.56 -12.88
N VAL A 21 -1.69 -25.78 -12.71
CA VAL A 21 -2.96 -26.08 -12.04
C VAL A 21 -2.70 -26.84 -10.74
N PRO A 22 -3.59 -26.75 -9.74
CA PRO A 22 -3.48 -27.55 -8.53
C PRO A 22 -3.28 -29.04 -8.85
N ALA A 23 -2.25 -29.66 -8.27
CA ALA A 23 -1.87 -31.05 -8.54
C ALA A 23 -1.45 -31.80 -7.27
N GLY A 24 -1.37 -33.14 -7.35
CA GLY A 24 -1.13 -33.98 -6.18
C GLY A 24 -2.24 -33.81 -5.14
N ASP A 25 -1.85 -33.56 -3.89
CA ASP A 25 -2.79 -33.38 -2.77
C ASP A 25 -3.36 -31.94 -2.67
N GLN A 26 -2.87 -31.01 -3.50
CA GLN A 26 -3.30 -29.60 -3.45
C GLN A 26 -4.81 -29.41 -3.69
N PRO A 27 -5.46 -30.06 -4.67
CA PRO A 27 -6.91 -29.88 -4.89
C PRO A 27 -7.75 -30.26 -3.67
N GLU A 28 -7.41 -31.39 -3.02
CA GLU A 28 -8.12 -31.85 -1.82
C GLU A 28 -7.88 -30.91 -0.63
N ALA A 29 -6.62 -30.49 -0.42
CA ALA A 29 -6.29 -29.54 0.64
C ALA A 29 -7.00 -28.20 0.47
N ILE A 30 -7.08 -27.68 -0.77
CA ILE A 30 -7.79 -26.43 -1.08
C ILE A 30 -9.27 -26.58 -0.76
N GLU A 31 -9.92 -27.63 -1.27
CA GLU A 31 -11.35 -27.87 -1.06
C GLU A 31 -11.70 -28.05 0.43
N GLU A 32 -10.86 -28.78 1.17
CA GLU A 32 -11.05 -28.97 2.61
C GLU A 32 -10.95 -27.64 3.36
N ILE A 33 -9.91 -26.85 3.11
CA ILE A 33 -9.69 -25.58 3.80
C ILE A 33 -10.80 -24.58 3.47
N VAL A 34 -11.20 -24.46 2.19
CA VAL A 34 -12.31 -23.59 1.77
C VAL A 34 -13.59 -23.97 2.53
N ARG A 35 -13.96 -25.25 2.53
CA ARG A 35 -15.16 -25.74 3.24
C ARG A 35 -15.12 -25.43 4.73
N ARG A 36 -13.96 -25.56 5.38
CA ARG A 36 -13.80 -25.26 6.82
C ARG A 36 -13.93 -23.77 7.11
N ILE A 37 -13.34 -22.91 6.28
CA ILE A 37 -13.48 -21.46 6.36
C ILE A 37 -14.93 -21.02 6.17
N GLU A 38 -15.64 -21.59 5.19
CA GLU A 38 -17.06 -21.28 4.93
C GLU A 38 -17.98 -21.74 6.06
N LYS A 39 -17.60 -22.79 6.81
CA LYS A 39 -18.28 -23.21 8.04
C LYS A 39 -18.01 -22.30 9.25
N GLY A 40 -17.15 -21.29 9.09
CA GLY A 40 -16.81 -20.33 10.14
C GLY A 40 -15.68 -20.78 11.08
N GLU A 41 -14.95 -21.85 10.74
CA GLU A 41 -13.75 -22.22 11.49
C GLU A 41 -12.71 -21.09 11.41
N GLN A 42 -12.15 -20.72 12.57
CA GLN A 42 -11.20 -19.61 12.68
C GLN A 42 -9.75 -20.09 12.49
N ASP A 43 -9.40 -21.25 13.05
CA ASP A 43 -8.04 -21.77 13.10
C ASP A 43 -7.91 -23.04 12.25
N ILE A 44 -7.18 -22.95 11.14
CA ILE A 44 -6.96 -24.05 10.20
C ILE A 44 -5.47 -24.16 9.92
N VAL A 45 -4.95 -25.39 9.93
CA VAL A 45 -3.52 -25.68 9.73
C VAL A 45 -3.34 -26.47 8.44
N LEU A 46 -2.60 -25.91 7.48
CA LEU A 46 -2.12 -26.63 6.30
C LEU A 46 -0.78 -27.31 6.63
N LEU A 47 -0.81 -28.63 6.84
CA LEU A 47 0.38 -29.45 7.05
C LEU A 47 1.07 -29.78 5.73
N GLY A 48 1.68 -28.79 5.08
CA GLY A 48 2.37 -28.95 3.79
C GLY A 48 3.86 -29.24 3.94
N ALA A 49 4.33 -30.38 3.40
CA ALA A 49 5.76 -30.70 3.34
C ALA A 49 6.57 -29.67 2.52
N THR A 50 7.88 -29.60 2.70
CA THR A 50 8.76 -28.72 1.91
C THR A 50 8.70 -29.10 0.43
N GLY A 51 8.63 -28.11 -0.47
CA GLY A 51 8.55 -28.34 -1.91
C GLY A 51 7.16 -28.67 -2.47
N THR A 52 6.11 -28.69 -1.63
CA THR A 52 4.73 -29.00 -2.07
C THR A 52 3.95 -27.82 -2.69
N GLY A 53 4.61 -26.68 -2.92
CA GLY A 53 3.95 -25.51 -3.52
C GLY A 53 2.94 -24.81 -2.59
N LYS A 54 3.31 -24.61 -1.31
CA LYS A 54 2.45 -23.95 -0.31
C LYS A 54 2.01 -22.54 -0.70
N SER A 55 2.88 -21.75 -1.32
CA SER A 55 2.54 -20.39 -1.78
C SER A 55 1.47 -20.41 -2.87
N ALA A 56 1.62 -21.28 -3.87
CA ALA A 56 0.61 -21.47 -4.92
C ALA A 56 -0.71 -22.00 -4.35
N THR A 57 -0.66 -22.98 -3.45
CA THR A 57 -1.83 -23.48 -2.71
C THR A 57 -2.56 -22.33 -1.99
N THR A 58 -1.81 -21.44 -1.36
CA THR A 58 -2.36 -20.26 -0.67
C THR A 58 -2.93 -19.24 -1.66
N ALA A 59 -2.30 -19.02 -2.81
CA ALA A 59 -2.81 -18.14 -3.86
C ALA A 59 -4.17 -18.64 -4.40
N TRP A 60 -4.28 -19.94 -4.71
CA TRP A 60 -5.56 -20.53 -5.13
C TRP A 60 -6.62 -20.49 -4.03
N LEU A 61 -6.23 -20.64 -2.75
CA LEU A 61 -7.16 -20.41 -1.63
C LEU A 61 -7.70 -18.99 -1.60
N ILE A 62 -6.84 -17.98 -1.77
CA ILE A 62 -7.23 -16.57 -1.80
C ILE A 62 -8.18 -16.29 -2.97
N GLU A 63 -7.87 -16.81 -4.16
CA GLU A 63 -8.74 -16.73 -5.33
C GLU A 63 -10.10 -17.40 -5.11
N ARG A 64 -10.14 -18.57 -4.46
CA ARG A 64 -11.42 -19.24 -4.17
C ARG A 64 -12.27 -18.47 -3.15
N LEU A 65 -11.64 -17.88 -2.14
CA LEU A 65 -12.34 -17.23 -1.03
C LEU A 65 -12.69 -15.77 -1.30
N GLN A 66 -12.00 -15.09 -2.21
CA GLN A 66 -12.23 -13.68 -2.57
C GLN A 66 -12.19 -12.73 -1.36
N ARG A 67 -11.19 -12.92 -0.48
CA ARG A 67 -11.01 -12.15 0.77
C ARG A 67 -9.64 -11.47 0.80
N PRO A 68 -9.57 -10.17 1.16
CA PRO A 68 -8.29 -9.53 1.45
C PRO A 68 -7.53 -10.34 2.50
N THR A 69 -6.23 -10.56 2.28
CA THR A 69 -5.44 -11.52 3.04
C THR A 69 -4.17 -10.88 3.58
N LEU A 70 -3.89 -11.11 4.87
CA LEU A 70 -2.62 -10.77 5.50
C LEU A 70 -1.78 -12.05 5.60
N VAL A 71 -0.61 -12.05 5.00
CA VAL A 71 0.38 -13.12 5.10
C VAL A 71 1.50 -12.65 6.02
N ILE A 72 1.72 -13.33 7.15
CA ILE A 72 2.75 -12.95 8.11
C ILE A 72 3.95 -13.88 7.96
N ALA A 73 5.11 -13.31 7.67
CA ALA A 73 6.38 -14.01 7.58
C ALA A 73 7.30 -13.65 8.77
N PRO A 74 8.11 -14.60 9.26
CA PRO A 74 8.98 -14.39 10.42
C PRO A 74 10.19 -13.48 10.14
N ASN A 75 10.55 -13.25 8.87
CA ASN A 75 11.70 -12.43 8.51
C ASN A 75 11.49 -11.72 7.15
N LYS A 76 12.29 -10.66 6.90
CA LYS A 76 12.21 -9.85 5.67
C LYS A 76 12.52 -10.66 4.41
N THR A 77 13.44 -11.63 4.48
CA THR A 77 13.84 -12.46 3.32
C THR A 77 12.69 -13.31 2.80
N LEU A 78 12.02 -14.04 3.68
CA LEU A 78 10.86 -14.86 3.31
C LEU A 78 9.66 -13.99 2.91
N ALA A 79 9.46 -12.83 3.57
CA ALA A 79 8.44 -11.88 3.16
C ALA A 79 8.66 -11.39 1.71
N ALA A 80 9.92 -11.06 1.36
CA ALA A 80 10.27 -10.63 0.00
C ALA A 80 10.10 -11.76 -1.04
N GLN A 81 10.40 -13.01 -0.68
CA GLN A 81 10.12 -14.16 -1.55
C GLN A 81 8.63 -14.32 -1.80
N LEU A 82 7.82 -14.33 -0.74
CA LEU A 82 6.37 -14.51 -0.85
C LEU A 82 5.71 -13.38 -1.64
N VAL A 83 6.10 -12.12 -1.43
CA VAL A 83 5.51 -11.00 -2.18
C VAL A 83 5.80 -11.11 -3.67
N ASN A 84 7.00 -11.57 -4.06
CA ASN A 84 7.34 -11.79 -5.47
C ASN A 84 6.55 -12.95 -6.06
N GLU A 85 6.47 -14.08 -5.35
CA GLU A 85 5.66 -15.24 -5.78
C GLU A 85 4.18 -14.86 -5.95
N PHE A 86 3.59 -14.10 -5.03
CA PHE A 86 2.22 -13.63 -5.17
C PHE A 86 2.04 -12.62 -6.31
N ARG A 87 3.02 -11.74 -6.57
CA ARG A 87 2.97 -10.81 -7.72
C ARG A 87 3.03 -11.55 -9.06
N GLU A 88 3.84 -12.60 -9.16
CA GLU A 88 3.90 -13.45 -10.35
C GLU A 88 2.57 -14.20 -10.55
N LEU A 89 1.98 -14.72 -9.48
CA LEU A 89 0.73 -15.47 -9.54
C LEU A 89 -0.51 -14.59 -9.71
N MET A 90 -0.51 -13.35 -9.22
CA MET A 90 -1.68 -12.45 -9.22
C MET A 90 -1.30 -11.04 -9.72
N PRO A 91 -0.82 -10.90 -10.97
CA PRO A 91 -0.25 -9.64 -11.47
C PRO A 91 -1.28 -8.51 -11.62
N ASN A 92 -2.57 -8.83 -11.60
CA ASN A 92 -3.67 -7.86 -11.73
C ASN A 92 -4.21 -7.37 -10.38
N ASN A 93 -3.80 -8.00 -9.27
CA ASN A 93 -4.27 -7.68 -7.92
C ASN A 93 -3.23 -6.86 -7.13
N ALA A 94 -3.67 -6.24 -6.03
CA ALA A 94 -2.78 -5.45 -5.20
C ALA A 94 -1.99 -6.36 -4.24
N VAL A 95 -0.75 -6.68 -4.62
CA VAL A 95 0.18 -7.48 -3.80
C VAL A 95 1.23 -6.57 -3.15
N GLU A 96 1.03 -6.34 -1.86
CA GLU A 96 1.66 -5.29 -1.07
C GLU A 96 2.70 -5.85 -0.09
N TYR A 97 3.69 -5.03 0.25
CA TYR A 97 4.80 -5.40 1.12
C TYR A 97 4.85 -4.50 2.36
N PHE A 98 4.76 -5.10 3.55
CA PHE A 98 4.67 -4.35 4.81
C PHE A 98 5.65 -4.85 5.88
N VAL A 99 6.86 -4.30 5.87
CA VAL A 99 7.92 -4.64 6.86
C VAL A 99 8.47 -3.37 7.51
N SER A 100 9.36 -3.53 8.50
CA SER A 100 10.08 -2.39 9.06
C SER A 100 10.86 -1.66 7.96
N TYR A 101 10.59 -0.36 7.84
CA TYR A 101 11.26 0.56 6.92
C TYR A 101 12.62 1.03 7.43
N TYR A 102 13.05 0.56 8.61
CA TYR A 102 14.41 0.78 9.07
C TYR A 102 15.37 -0.25 8.46
N ASP A 103 16.44 0.25 7.82
CA ASP A 103 17.61 -0.55 7.45
C ASP A 103 18.49 -0.82 8.66
N TYR A 104 18.60 0.18 9.54
CA TYR A 104 19.25 0.08 10.84
C TYR A 104 18.37 0.71 11.91
N TYR A 105 18.26 0.07 13.07
CA TYR A 105 17.50 0.60 14.19
C TYR A 105 18.13 0.19 15.52
N GLN A 106 18.54 1.20 16.28
CA GLN A 106 18.94 1.09 17.67
C GLN A 106 17.86 1.75 18.54
N PRO A 107 17.17 0.98 19.40
CA PRO A 107 16.22 1.56 20.33
C PRO A 107 16.95 2.41 21.37
N GLU A 108 16.26 3.43 21.86
CA GLU A 108 16.67 4.12 23.08
C GLU A 108 16.62 3.15 24.26
N ALA A 109 17.69 3.07 25.04
CA ALA A 109 17.76 2.18 26.19
C ALA A 109 18.68 2.75 27.27
N TYR A 110 18.42 2.36 28.50
CA TYR A 110 19.33 2.61 29.62
C TYR A 110 19.79 1.27 30.18
N VAL A 111 21.11 1.11 30.34
CA VAL A 111 21.77 -0.11 30.84
C VAL A 111 22.27 0.17 32.27
N PRO A 112 21.53 -0.25 33.32
CA PRO A 112 21.85 0.13 34.70
C PRO A 112 23.18 -0.43 35.20
N GLN A 113 23.60 -1.60 34.70
CA GLN A 113 24.84 -2.26 35.13
C GLN A 113 26.10 -1.45 34.81
N THR A 114 26.05 -0.69 33.72
CA THR A 114 27.16 0.13 33.23
C THR A 114 26.86 1.62 33.30
N ASP A 115 25.74 2.00 33.92
CA ASP A 115 25.21 3.37 33.96
C ASP A 115 25.26 4.06 32.58
N THR A 116 24.86 3.32 31.54
CA THR A 116 25.01 3.77 30.15
C THR A 116 23.65 4.07 29.55
N PHE A 117 23.49 5.29 29.06
CA PHE A 117 22.37 5.65 28.20
C PHE A 117 22.74 5.44 26.73
N ILE A 118 21.90 4.71 26.01
CA ILE A 118 22.02 4.42 24.59
C ILE A 118 20.96 5.26 23.88
N GLU A 119 21.43 6.25 23.11
CA GLU A 119 20.55 7.09 22.31
C GLU A 119 19.90 6.29 21.17
N LYS A 120 18.70 6.72 20.78
CA LYS A 120 18.05 6.22 19.58
C LYS A 120 18.86 6.63 18.36
N ASP A 121 19.17 5.65 17.52
CA ASP A 121 19.77 5.88 16.21
C ASP A 121 19.09 4.99 15.18
N SER A 122 18.85 5.51 13.97
CA SER A 122 18.12 4.76 12.94
C SER A 122 18.40 5.29 11.54
N SER A 123 18.39 4.38 10.58
CA SER A 123 18.40 4.68 9.14
C SER A 123 17.14 4.16 8.48
N VAL A 124 16.49 4.99 7.68
CA VAL A 124 15.24 4.68 6.97
C VAL A 124 15.55 4.30 5.52
N ASN A 125 14.77 3.36 5.00
CA ASN A 125 14.74 2.94 3.62
C ASN A 125 13.48 3.51 2.93
N ASP A 126 13.67 4.52 2.09
CA ASP A 126 12.58 5.25 1.44
C ASP A 126 11.70 4.34 0.56
N GLU A 127 12.27 3.30 -0.04
CA GLU A 127 11.50 2.38 -0.89
C GLU A 127 10.62 1.46 -0.05
N VAL A 128 11.11 0.98 1.10
CA VAL A 128 10.28 0.20 2.03
C VAL A 128 9.21 1.09 2.68
N GLU A 129 9.52 2.34 2.99
CA GLU A 129 8.54 3.30 3.48
C GLU A 129 7.41 3.50 2.46
N ARG A 130 7.74 3.77 1.19
CA ARG A 130 6.73 3.83 0.11
C ARG A 130 5.84 2.59 0.09
N LEU A 131 6.45 1.39 0.11
CA LEU A 131 5.69 0.13 0.03
C LEU A 131 4.70 -0.02 1.20
N ARG A 132 5.02 0.53 2.38
CA ARG A 132 4.08 0.58 3.50
C ARG A 132 2.92 1.52 3.23
N HIS A 133 3.18 2.72 2.70
CA HIS A 133 2.12 3.64 2.29
C HIS A 133 1.23 3.03 1.20
N SER A 134 1.84 2.34 0.23
CA SER A 134 1.13 1.58 -0.82
C SER A 134 0.19 0.55 -0.20
N ALA A 135 0.68 -0.25 0.75
CA ALA A 135 -0.14 -1.24 1.45
C ALA A 135 -1.36 -0.62 2.17
N THR A 136 -1.14 0.47 2.91
CA THR A 136 -2.24 1.15 3.63
C THR A 136 -3.24 1.81 2.67
N ASN A 137 -2.75 2.41 1.59
CA ASN A 137 -3.60 3.00 0.55
C ASN A 137 -4.45 1.93 -0.16
N SER A 138 -3.83 0.84 -0.61
CA SER A 138 -4.51 -0.28 -1.26
C SER A 138 -5.60 -0.88 -0.37
N LEU A 139 -5.32 -1.04 0.93
CA LEU A 139 -6.32 -1.52 1.89
C LEU A 139 -7.52 -0.57 2.06
N LEU A 140 -7.38 0.71 1.74
CA LEU A 140 -8.47 1.71 1.82
C LEU A 140 -9.24 1.83 0.52
N THR A 141 -8.56 1.68 -0.62
CA THR A 141 -9.10 1.97 -1.97
C THR A 141 -9.49 0.72 -2.75
N ARG A 142 -9.05 -0.48 -2.35
CA ARG A 142 -9.32 -1.75 -3.06
C ARG A 142 -9.75 -2.87 -2.10
N ARG A 143 -10.40 -3.90 -2.66
CA ARG A 143 -10.75 -5.14 -1.93
C ARG A 143 -9.81 -6.30 -2.24
N ASP A 144 -9.22 -6.33 -3.42
CA ASP A 144 -8.34 -7.38 -3.92
C ASP A 144 -6.89 -7.19 -3.47
N VAL A 145 -6.69 -7.11 -2.15
CA VAL A 145 -5.39 -6.80 -1.54
C VAL A 145 -4.83 -8.00 -0.78
N ILE A 146 -3.58 -8.37 -1.09
CA ILE A 146 -2.75 -9.26 -0.29
C ILE A 146 -1.63 -8.41 0.31
N VAL A 147 -1.51 -8.43 1.64
CA VAL A 147 -0.38 -7.79 2.33
C VAL A 147 0.54 -8.86 2.86
N VAL A 148 1.78 -8.90 2.37
CA VAL A 148 2.84 -9.74 2.93
C VAL A 148 3.62 -8.90 3.93
N ALA A 149 3.58 -9.30 5.20
CA ALA A 149 4.12 -8.52 6.30
C ALA A 149 5.05 -9.31 7.21
N THR A 150 5.92 -8.61 7.94
CA THR A 150 6.54 -9.17 9.15
C THR A 150 5.72 -8.79 10.38
N VAL A 151 6.24 -9.05 11.59
CA VAL A 151 5.67 -8.54 12.85
C VAL A 151 5.53 -7.01 12.88
N SER A 152 6.04 -6.27 11.89
CA SER A 152 5.72 -4.85 11.77
C SER A 152 4.20 -4.57 11.69
N CYS A 153 3.38 -5.51 11.24
CA CYS A 153 1.92 -5.37 11.18
C CYS A 153 1.22 -5.30 12.55
N ILE A 154 1.90 -5.63 13.66
CA ILE A 154 1.36 -5.52 15.01
C ILE A 154 1.86 -4.27 15.76
N TYR A 155 2.71 -3.45 15.13
CA TYR A 155 3.17 -2.18 15.69
C TYR A 155 2.16 -1.06 15.40
N GLY A 156 2.18 -0.03 16.25
CA GLY A 156 1.25 1.09 16.18
C GLY A 156 1.34 1.87 14.86
N LEU A 157 0.16 2.19 14.32
CA LEU A 157 -0.07 3.15 13.25
C LEU A 157 -1.15 4.14 13.70
N GLY A 158 -1.27 5.27 13.02
CA GLY A 158 -2.45 6.14 13.15
C GLY A 158 -3.74 5.39 12.82
N THR A 159 -4.88 5.89 13.29
CA THR A 159 -6.14 5.21 13.02
C THR A 159 -6.50 5.30 11.53
N PRO A 160 -7.16 4.26 10.95
CA PRO A 160 -7.62 4.35 9.56
C PRO A 160 -8.55 5.53 9.29
N GLN A 161 -9.34 5.93 10.31
CA GLN A 161 -10.23 7.09 10.21
C GLN A 161 -9.44 8.38 10.05
N GLU A 162 -8.44 8.63 10.91
CA GLU A 162 -7.60 9.84 10.80
C GLU A 162 -6.87 9.91 9.45
N TYR A 163 -6.45 8.77 8.91
CA TYR A 163 -5.77 8.73 7.61
C TYR A 163 -6.72 9.11 6.47
N VAL A 164 -7.96 8.62 6.51
CA VAL A 164 -9.00 8.95 5.51
C VAL A 164 -9.52 10.37 5.68
N ASP A 165 -9.77 10.85 6.90
CA ASP A 165 -10.29 12.19 7.16
C ASP A 165 -9.34 13.30 6.69
N ARG A 166 -8.04 13.00 6.66
CA ARG A 166 -7.01 13.91 6.18
C ARG A 166 -6.85 13.87 4.66
N MET A 167 -7.39 12.87 3.95
CA MET A 167 -7.17 12.75 2.51
C MET A 167 -7.67 13.98 1.74
N VAL A 168 -6.91 14.40 0.74
CA VAL A 168 -7.33 15.44 -0.19
C VAL A 168 -7.97 14.76 -1.40
N ARG A 169 -9.29 14.90 -1.53
CA ARG A 169 -10.02 14.50 -2.73
C ARG A 169 -9.82 15.56 -3.82
N LEU A 170 -9.49 15.10 -5.02
CA LEU A 170 -9.32 15.90 -6.22
C LEU A 170 -10.27 15.36 -7.27
N LYS A 171 -11.14 16.20 -7.82
CA LYS A 171 -12.06 15.79 -8.88
C LYS A 171 -12.13 16.88 -9.94
N VAL A 172 -12.17 16.46 -11.21
CA VAL A 172 -12.34 17.39 -12.33
C VAL A 172 -13.69 18.12 -12.20
N GLY A 173 -13.66 19.44 -12.31
CA GLY A 173 -14.80 20.34 -12.12
C GLY A 173 -15.00 20.82 -10.68
N ASP A 174 -14.17 20.41 -9.71
CA ASP A 174 -14.24 20.96 -8.35
C ASP A 174 -13.71 22.40 -8.32
N GLU A 175 -14.43 23.27 -7.59
CA GLU A 175 -14.04 24.66 -7.36
C GLU A 175 -13.21 24.78 -6.06
N ILE A 176 -11.92 25.06 -6.19
CA ILE A 176 -10.96 25.27 -5.10
C ILE A 176 -9.89 26.29 -5.51
N ASP A 177 -9.66 27.31 -4.67
CA ASP A 177 -8.53 28.23 -4.87
C ASP A 177 -7.20 27.45 -4.81
N ARG A 178 -6.29 27.79 -5.72
CA ARG A 178 -4.99 27.11 -5.82
C ARG A 178 -4.24 27.16 -4.49
N ASN A 179 -4.19 28.30 -3.81
CA ASN A 179 -3.44 28.41 -2.55
C ASN A 179 -4.09 27.61 -1.42
N GLN A 180 -5.42 27.50 -1.41
CA GLN A 180 -6.14 26.62 -0.51
C GLN A 180 -5.77 25.15 -0.76
N LEU A 181 -5.68 24.73 -2.02
CA LEU A 181 -5.21 23.38 -2.36
C LEU A 181 -3.78 23.12 -1.85
N LEU A 182 -2.85 24.06 -2.06
CA LEU A 182 -1.48 23.92 -1.55
C LEU A 182 -1.42 23.82 -0.02
N ARG A 183 -2.25 24.60 0.70
CA ARG A 183 -2.34 24.51 2.16
C ARG A 183 -2.81 23.14 2.61
N LYS A 184 -3.83 22.58 1.95
CA LYS A 184 -4.29 21.21 2.23
C LYS A 184 -3.15 20.19 2.10
N PHE A 185 -2.32 20.29 1.06
CA PHE A 185 -1.16 19.41 0.91
C PHE A 185 -0.13 19.55 2.04
N VAL A 186 0.14 20.79 2.49
CA VAL A 186 1.01 21.03 3.65
C VAL A 186 0.42 20.44 4.94
N ASP A 187 -0.89 20.58 5.15
CA ASP A 187 -1.58 20.03 6.32
C ASP A 187 -1.45 18.51 6.41
N ILE A 188 -1.36 17.83 5.27
CA ILE A 188 -1.10 16.39 5.16
C ILE A 188 0.37 16.02 4.95
N GLN A 189 1.28 16.87 5.43
CA GLN A 189 2.72 16.64 5.55
C GLN A 189 3.53 16.64 4.24
N TYR A 190 2.93 17.08 3.12
CA TYR A 190 3.72 17.28 1.89
C TYR A 190 4.53 18.57 1.96
N LYS A 191 5.72 18.55 1.36
CA LYS A 191 6.62 19.70 1.31
C LYS A 191 6.60 20.34 -0.06
N ARG A 192 6.59 21.68 -0.11
CA ARG A 192 6.77 22.39 -1.37
C ARG A 192 8.25 22.34 -1.78
N ASN A 193 8.53 21.82 -2.98
CA ASN A 193 9.87 21.80 -3.54
C ASN A 193 9.83 22.04 -5.06
N ASP A 194 10.06 23.29 -5.47
CA ASP A 194 10.03 23.67 -6.88
C ASP A 194 11.31 23.25 -7.63
N MET A 195 12.39 22.91 -6.90
CA MET A 195 13.69 22.54 -7.48
C MET A 195 13.86 21.03 -7.67
N ALA A 196 13.62 20.25 -6.61
CA ALA A 196 13.72 18.79 -6.64
C ALA A 196 12.32 18.19 -6.48
N PHE A 197 11.84 17.53 -7.53
CA PHE A 197 10.51 16.93 -7.55
C PHE A 197 10.62 15.45 -7.16
N GLU A 198 10.44 15.20 -5.88
CA GLU A 198 10.61 13.89 -5.22
C GLU A 198 9.34 13.48 -4.46
N ARG A 199 9.28 12.23 -3.99
CA ARG A 199 8.11 11.70 -3.25
C ARG A 199 7.83 12.53 -2.00
N GLY A 200 6.55 12.72 -1.68
CA GLY A 200 6.15 13.55 -0.54
C GLY A 200 6.30 15.06 -0.80
N THR A 201 6.55 15.46 -2.05
CA THR A 201 6.65 16.87 -2.43
C THR A 201 5.62 17.30 -3.47
N PHE A 202 5.34 18.59 -3.51
CA PHE A 202 4.59 19.23 -4.58
C PHE A 202 5.29 20.50 -5.08
N ARG A 203 4.96 20.91 -6.30
CA ARG A 203 5.47 22.12 -6.94
C ARG A 203 4.41 22.82 -7.76
N VAL A 204 4.66 24.08 -8.10
CA VAL A 204 3.72 24.91 -8.87
C VAL A 204 4.39 25.46 -10.12
N ARG A 205 3.73 25.32 -11.27
CA ARG A 205 4.17 25.87 -12.56
C ARG A 205 3.01 26.59 -13.23
N GLY A 206 2.93 27.90 -13.05
CA GLY A 206 1.77 28.67 -13.51
C GLY A 206 0.49 28.14 -12.84
N ASP A 207 -0.49 27.75 -13.65
CA ASP A 207 -1.79 27.25 -13.18
C ASP A 207 -1.81 25.73 -12.98
N THR A 208 -0.64 25.10 -13.04
CA THR A 208 -0.48 23.67 -12.81
C THR A 208 0.15 23.40 -11.44
N VAL A 209 -0.46 22.50 -10.68
CA VAL A 209 0.11 21.94 -9.45
C VAL A 209 0.51 20.49 -9.72
N GLU A 210 1.75 20.14 -9.42
CA GLU A 210 2.22 18.76 -9.51
C GLU A 210 2.59 18.24 -8.13
N ILE A 211 2.19 17.02 -7.80
CA ILE A 211 2.44 16.36 -6.51
C ILE A 211 2.89 14.92 -6.75
N ILE A 212 3.86 14.43 -5.97
CA ILE A 212 4.24 13.02 -5.96
C ILE A 212 3.77 12.39 -4.65
N PRO A 213 2.66 11.63 -4.64
CA PRO A 213 2.22 10.91 -3.45
C PRO A 213 3.29 9.97 -2.91
N MET A 214 3.34 9.76 -1.58
CA MET A 214 4.36 8.90 -0.96
C MET A 214 4.28 7.43 -1.41
N TYR A 215 3.10 6.97 -1.81
CA TYR A 215 2.82 5.59 -2.24
C TYR A 215 2.91 5.36 -3.75
N GLU A 216 2.72 6.41 -4.56
CA GLU A 216 2.63 6.29 -6.02
C GLU A 216 4.01 6.27 -6.69
N GLU A 217 4.10 5.57 -7.81
CA GLU A 217 5.25 5.66 -8.72
C GLU A 217 5.11 6.82 -9.72
N LEU A 218 3.86 7.24 -9.95
CA LEU A 218 3.51 8.32 -10.86
C LEU A 218 3.25 9.61 -10.07
N ALA A 219 3.64 10.74 -10.67
CA ALA A 219 3.24 12.04 -10.17
C ALA A 219 1.82 12.37 -10.66
N LEU A 220 1.10 13.17 -9.87
CA LEU A 220 -0.18 13.75 -10.26
C LEU A 220 0.05 15.17 -10.74
N ARG A 221 -0.56 15.52 -11.87
CA ARG A 221 -0.65 16.89 -12.37
C ARG A 221 -2.11 17.33 -12.33
N ILE A 222 -2.33 18.47 -11.71
CA ILE A 222 -3.62 19.11 -11.50
C ILE A 222 -3.54 20.44 -12.25
N GLU A 223 -4.23 20.51 -13.38
CA GLU A 223 -4.33 21.72 -14.20
C GLU A 223 -5.56 22.51 -13.75
N MET A 224 -5.36 23.78 -13.41
CA MET A 224 -6.43 24.65 -12.93
C MET A 224 -6.77 25.74 -13.92
N PHE A 225 -8.04 26.14 -13.96
CA PHE A 225 -8.53 27.31 -14.68
C PHE A 225 -9.20 28.26 -13.70
N GLY A 226 -8.46 29.28 -13.26
CA GLY A 226 -8.88 30.10 -12.12
C GLY A 226 -8.95 29.25 -10.84
N ASP A 227 -10.15 29.11 -10.29
CA ASP A 227 -10.42 28.31 -9.09
C ASP A 227 -11.07 26.96 -9.42
N GLU A 228 -11.05 26.50 -10.68
CA GLU A 228 -11.61 25.20 -11.07
C GLU A 228 -10.51 24.19 -11.44
N ILE A 229 -10.64 22.93 -11.01
CA ILE A 229 -9.79 21.84 -11.49
C ILE A 229 -10.27 21.43 -12.90
N GLU A 230 -9.54 21.85 -13.93
CA GLU A 230 -9.88 21.56 -15.33
C GLU A 230 -9.47 20.14 -15.72
N ARG A 231 -8.32 19.65 -15.24
CA ARG A 231 -7.79 18.34 -15.63
C ARG A 231 -6.90 17.73 -14.56
N ILE A 232 -7.01 16.40 -14.39
CA ILE A 232 -6.10 15.61 -13.56
C ILE A 232 -5.44 14.55 -14.44
N THR A 233 -4.12 14.46 -14.39
CA THR A 233 -3.34 13.44 -15.11
C THR A 233 -2.32 12.78 -14.21
N THR A 234 -2.06 11.49 -14.45
CA THR A 234 -0.87 10.80 -13.91
C THR A 234 0.27 10.91 -14.91
N LEU A 235 1.49 11.16 -14.43
CA LEU A 235 2.67 11.32 -15.25
C LEU A 235 3.89 10.60 -14.67
N HIS A 236 4.79 10.18 -15.55
CA HIS A 236 6.07 9.63 -15.11
C HIS A 236 6.94 10.76 -14.51
N PRO A 237 7.41 10.66 -13.26
CA PRO A 237 8.02 11.79 -12.53
C PRO A 237 9.33 12.29 -13.17
N LEU A 238 10.09 11.40 -13.82
CA LEU A 238 11.35 11.75 -14.50
C LEU A 238 11.18 12.29 -15.92
N THR A 239 10.35 11.66 -16.75
CA THR A 239 10.20 12.02 -18.17
C THR A 239 9.11 13.07 -18.41
N GLY A 240 8.15 13.20 -17.48
CA GLY A 240 6.97 14.04 -17.64
C GLY A 240 5.93 13.50 -18.63
N GLU A 241 6.11 12.27 -19.10
CA GLU A 241 5.16 11.60 -20.00
C GLU A 241 3.83 11.38 -19.29
N ILE A 242 2.74 11.79 -19.93
CA ILE A 242 1.38 11.57 -19.43
C ILE A 242 1.04 10.10 -19.64
N ILE A 243 0.63 9.44 -18.55
CA ILE A 243 0.28 8.02 -18.54
C ILE A 243 -1.22 7.86 -18.72
N ARG A 244 -2.03 8.54 -17.89
CA ARG A 244 -3.50 8.45 -17.89
C ARG A 244 -4.14 9.77 -17.48
N ASP A 245 -5.33 10.01 -18.03
CA ASP A 245 -6.27 11.01 -17.54
C ASP A 245 -7.12 10.41 -16.41
N GLU A 246 -7.30 11.19 -15.34
CA GLU A 246 -8.07 10.77 -14.17
C GLU A 246 -9.25 11.73 -13.97
N THR A 247 -10.42 11.18 -13.66
CA THR A 247 -11.60 12.01 -13.32
C THR A 247 -11.62 12.40 -11.84
N GLU A 248 -11.02 11.57 -10.99
CA GLU A 248 -11.00 11.72 -9.55
C GLU A 248 -9.78 11.00 -8.96
N MET A 249 -9.09 11.64 -8.03
CA MET A 249 -7.94 11.10 -7.31
C MET A 249 -8.01 11.44 -5.82
N TYR A 250 -7.42 10.57 -5.01
CA TYR A 250 -7.28 10.76 -3.56
C TYR A 250 -5.81 10.86 -3.22
N VAL A 251 -5.41 11.98 -2.61
CA VAL A 251 -4.06 12.19 -2.08
C VAL A 251 -4.10 11.95 -0.58
N PHE A 252 -3.53 10.83 -0.13
CA PHE A 252 -3.42 10.50 1.28
C PHE A 252 -2.20 11.16 1.93
N PRO A 253 -2.19 11.31 3.27
CA PRO A 253 -1.06 11.89 3.99
C PRO A 253 0.28 11.23 3.66
N ALA A 254 1.29 12.08 3.53
CA ALA A 254 2.69 11.71 3.38
C ALA A 254 3.26 11.07 4.65
#